data_AF-G4TZK0-F1
#
_entry.id   AF-G4TZK0-F1
#
_cell.length_a   1.000
_cell.length_b   1.000
_cell.length_c   1.000
_cell.angle_alpha   90.00
_cell.angle_beta   90.00
_cell.angle_gamma   90.00
#
_symmetry.space_group_name_H-M   'P 1'
#
loop_
_entity.id
_entity.type
_entity.pdbx_description
1 polymer ?
#
loop_
_entity_poly.entity_id
_entity_poly.type
_entity_poly.pdbx_seq_one_letter_code
_entity_poly.pdbx_strand_id
1 'polypeptide(L)'
;MARPSGLQPESISSSVEKPKECRRLDWLLLKEVGTNLSNVRDSKELVQVILDAEDAHESVCDVHILHRDVSSNSILITLDASKERRRGLLIDWEMAKDMHDEGLMERPSITGTLMFMAIALNNRPLHQPWHDLESMFWVLFYFTLRHVYGVVFDGELLSGERRKSVLESFFNYDYLRSLSLPKKDLLQATTTVLNCHLFSGLLQGIRERLQSAYAWFDMLSSLEKNFKSCGANFRASNNQYQDLEKDVENAHLVAGRSIDLEAIVDWREAEIMRLKTDPRVATDVAYLGRQLARARLNITDAQLLDHDFFRLHLKAALDAGEETRCIPPHSPDPELDDVEQSHLA
;
A
#
# COMPACT_ATOMS: atom_id res chain seq x y z
N MET A 1 -72.60 -18.05 24.09
CA MET A 1 -71.79 -18.28 25.31
C MET A 1 -70.37 -18.64 24.89
N ALA A 2 -69.41 -17.95 25.51
CA ALA A 2 -67.97 -18.20 25.65
C ALA A 2 -67.21 -19.17 24.71
N ARG A 3 -66.05 -18.69 24.24
CA ARG A 3 -64.91 -19.48 23.73
C ARG A 3 -64.54 -20.63 24.67
N PRO A 4 -63.92 -21.68 24.12
CA PRO A 4 -62.65 -22.14 24.63
C PRO A 4 -61.55 -21.92 23.60
N SER A 5 -60.58 -21.12 24.03
CA SER A 5 -59.25 -20.94 23.48
C SER A 5 -58.40 -22.20 23.70
N GLY A 6 -57.65 -22.60 22.67
CA GLY A 6 -56.46 -23.43 22.86
C GLY A 6 -56.27 -24.50 21.79
N LEU A 7 -55.52 -24.15 20.74
CA LEU A 7 -54.49 -24.97 20.08
C LEU A 7 -53.93 -24.14 18.92
N GLN A 8 -52.68 -23.69 19.08
CA GLN A 8 -51.93 -23.01 18.01
C GLN A 8 -51.54 -24.03 16.93
N PRO A 9 -51.43 -23.63 15.64
CA PRO A 9 -50.76 -24.46 14.66
C PRO A 9 -49.27 -24.51 14.99
N GLU A 10 -48.74 -25.72 15.12
CA GLU A 10 -47.32 -26.00 15.31
C GLU A 10 -46.49 -25.26 14.25
N SER A 11 -45.60 -24.38 14.70
CA SER A 11 -44.57 -23.79 13.85
C SER A 11 -43.60 -24.90 13.46
N ILE A 12 -43.61 -25.29 12.18
CA ILE A 12 -42.56 -26.11 11.58
C ILE A 12 -41.27 -25.30 11.68
N SER A 13 -40.46 -25.63 12.68
CA SER A 13 -39.07 -25.20 12.77
C SER A 13 -38.29 -25.90 11.66
N SER A 14 -38.27 -25.32 10.46
CA SER A 14 -37.26 -25.68 9.46
C SER A 14 -35.93 -25.05 9.90
N SER A 15 -35.24 -25.73 10.80
CA SER A 15 -33.81 -25.49 11.04
C SER A 15 -33.08 -25.86 9.74
N VAL A 16 -32.87 -24.86 8.88
CA VAL A 16 -31.95 -24.98 7.74
C VAL A 16 -30.57 -25.22 8.34
N GLU A 17 -30.15 -26.48 8.42
CA GLU A 17 -28.78 -26.83 8.76
C GLU A 17 -27.87 -26.11 7.77
N LYS A 18 -27.00 -25.24 8.29
CA LYS A 18 -25.93 -24.63 7.47
C LYS A 18 -25.14 -25.77 6.81
N PRO A 19 -24.91 -25.73 5.50
CA PRO A 19 -24.20 -26.80 4.82
C PRO A 19 -22.83 -26.99 5.49
N LYS A 20 -22.47 -28.25 5.78
CA LYS A 20 -21.15 -28.61 6.31
C LYS A 20 -20.09 -28.04 5.37
N GLU A 21 -19.23 -27.17 5.90
CA GLU A 21 -18.07 -26.66 5.17
C GLU A 21 -17.20 -27.85 4.72
N CYS A 22 -17.18 -28.08 3.40
CA CYS A 22 -16.28 -29.04 2.80
C CYS A 22 -14.92 -28.36 2.68
N ARG A 23 -13.98 -28.69 3.59
CA ARG A 23 -12.60 -28.22 3.48
C ARG A 23 -11.91 -28.95 2.34
N ARG A 24 -11.52 -28.21 1.31
CA ARG A 24 -10.69 -28.70 0.21
C ARG A 24 -9.22 -28.49 0.57
N LEU A 25 -8.40 -29.50 0.33
CA LEU A 25 -6.96 -29.40 0.47
C LEU A 25 -6.34 -29.54 -0.91
N ASP A 26 -5.75 -28.46 -1.39
CA ASP A 26 -5.04 -28.41 -2.67
C ASP A 26 -3.54 -28.26 -2.39
N TRP A 27 -2.70 -28.93 -3.19
CA TRP A 27 -1.24 -28.88 -3.05
C TRP A 27 -0.63 -28.29 -4.31
N LEU A 28 0.20 -27.25 -4.14
CA LEU A 28 0.98 -26.65 -5.21
C LEU A 28 2.45 -27.03 -5.02
N LEU A 29 3.02 -27.76 -5.98
CA LEU A 29 4.45 -28.10 -5.98
C LEU A 29 5.16 -27.23 -7.01
N LEU A 30 6.05 -26.36 -6.53
CA LEU A 30 6.88 -25.50 -7.35
C LEU A 30 8.25 -26.15 -7.57
N LYS A 31 8.89 -25.82 -8.69
CA LYS A 31 10.19 -26.38 -9.07
C LYS A 31 11.32 -25.78 -8.24
N GLU A 32 11.28 -24.47 -8.03
CA GLU A 32 12.30 -23.73 -7.31
C GLU A 32 12.09 -23.83 -5.80
N VAL A 33 13.18 -24.03 -5.05
CA VAL A 33 13.18 -24.01 -3.59
C VAL A 33 13.85 -22.73 -3.13
N GLY A 34 13.22 -22.04 -2.17
CA GLY A 34 13.71 -20.79 -1.62
C GLY A 34 13.91 -20.83 -0.11
N THR A 35 14.55 -19.79 0.42
CA THR A 35 14.65 -19.49 1.85
C THR A 35 14.17 -18.07 2.13
N ASN A 36 13.78 -17.80 3.37
CA ASN A 36 13.23 -16.50 3.78
C ASN A 36 14.23 -15.36 3.56
N LEU A 37 13.69 -14.17 3.34
CA LEU A 37 14.46 -12.94 3.13
C LEU A 37 15.39 -12.61 4.31
N SER A 38 15.11 -13.09 5.52
CA SER A 38 16.00 -12.96 6.69
C SER A 38 17.36 -13.66 6.53
N ASN A 39 17.53 -14.50 5.50
CA ASN A 39 18.79 -15.16 5.16
C ASN A 39 19.62 -14.40 4.11
N VAL A 40 19.35 -13.12 3.86
CA VAL A 40 20.23 -12.28 3.02
C VAL A 40 21.64 -12.19 3.62
N ARG A 41 22.65 -12.27 2.76
CA ARG A 41 24.08 -12.23 3.13
C ARG A 41 24.60 -10.80 3.24
N ASP A 42 24.13 -9.95 2.35
CA ASP A 42 24.60 -8.58 2.19
C ASP A 42 23.54 -7.69 1.53
N SER A 43 23.81 -6.38 1.55
CA SER A 43 22.95 -5.35 0.99
C SER A 43 22.67 -5.52 -0.50
N LYS A 44 23.64 -6.02 -1.28
CA LYS A 44 23.46 -6.22 -2.72
C LYS A 44 22.53 -7.37 -3.00
N GLU A 45 22.63 -8.46 -2.24
CA GLU A 45 21.71 -9.57 -2.35
C GLU A 45 20.28 -9.16 -1.96
N LEU A 46 20.10 -8.36 -0.91
CA LEU A 46 18.78 -7.81 -0.55
C LEU A 46 18.18 -7.01 -1.71
N VAL A 47 18.93 -6.06 -2.28
CA VAL A 47 18.43 -5.25 -3.41
C VAL A 47 18.19 -6.09 -4.65
N GLN A 48 19.06 -7.07 -4.95
CA GLN A 48 18.90 -7.96 -6.09
C GLN A 48 17.64 -8.82 -5.95
N VAL A 49 17.36 -9.34 -4.76
CA VAL A 49 16.17 -10.17 -4.50
C VAL A 49 14.89 -9.34 -4.66
N ILE A 50 14.87 -8.09 -4.17
CA ILE A 50 13.74 -7.18 -4.38
C ILE A 50 13.60 -6.80 -5.86
N LEU A 51 14.70 -6.58 -6.59
CA LEU A 51 14.67 -6.34 -8.04
C LEU A 51 14.08 -7.53 -8.81
N ASP A 52 14.46 -8.75 -8.46
CA ASP A 52 13.92 -9.95 -9.10
C ASP A 52 12.42 -10.14 -8.80
N ALA A 53 11.98 -9.80 -7.58
CA ALA A 53 10.57 -9.80 -7.22
C ALA A 53 9.78 -8.72 -7.97
N GLU A 54 10.38 -7.55 -8.17
CA GLU A 54 9.81 -6.46 -8.96
C GLU A 54 9.67 -6.83 -10.44
N ASP A 55 10.70 -7.42 -11.05
CA ASP A 55 10.66 -7.91 -12.43
C ASP A 55 9.54 -8.97 -12.62
N ALA A 56 9.37 -9.87 -11.62
CA ALA A 56 8.28 -10.85 -11.61
C ALA A 56 6.90 -10.18 -11.47
N HIS A 57 6.80 -9.18 -10.60
CA HIS A 57 5.57 -8.42 -10.40
C HIS A 57 5.18 -7.64 -11.66
N GLU A 58 6.12 -6.97 -12.34
CA GLU A 58 5.84 -6.26 -13.62
C GLU A 58 5.31 -7.24 -14.67
N SER A 59 5.97 -8.38 -14.84
CA SER A 59 5.59 -9.39 -15.83
C SER A 59 4.15 -9.90 -15.65
N VAL A 60 3.68 -9.95 -14.40
CA VAL A 60 2.32 -10.39 -14.05
C VAL A 60 1.32 -9.22 -14.10
N CYS A 61 1.75 -8.01 -13.74
CA CYS A 61 0.97 -6.78 -13.93
C CYS A 61 0.69 -6.49 -15.42
N ASP A 62 1.62 -6.83 -16.32
CA ASP A 62 1.46 -6.68 -17.78
C ASP A 62 0.32 -7.54 -18.34
N VAL A 63 -0.03 -8.64 -17.65
CA VAL A 63 -1.21 -9.46 -17.94
C VAL A 63 -2.38 -9.14 -17.01
N HIS A 64 -2.35 -7.96 -16.38
CA HIS A 64 -3.40 -7.38 -15.56
C HIS A 64 -3.70 -8.12 -14.25
N ILE A 65 -2.70 -8.74 -13.63
CA ILE A 65 -2.88 -9.40 -12.33
C ILE A 65 -2.09 -8.63 -11.26
N LEU A 66 -2.78 -8.23 -10.18
CA LEU A 66 -2.19 -7.64 -8.97
C LEU A 66 -1.84 -8.72 -7.97
N HIS A 67 -0.77 -8.53 -7.18
CA HIS A 67 -0.37 -9.47 -6.13
C HIS A 67 -1.21 -9.31 -4.87
N ARG A 68 -1.37 -8.06 -4.41
CA ARG A 68 -2.18 -7.63 -3.25
C ARG A 68 -1.72 -8.06 -1.86
N ASP A 69 -0.74 -8.95 -1.74
CA ASP A 69 -0.15 -9.36 -0.45
C ASP A 69 1.39 -9.43 -0.48
N VAL A 70 2.04 -8.40 -1.03
CA VAL A 70 3.51 -8.33 -0.96
C VAL A 70 3.96 -8.17 0.49
N SER A 71 4.81 -9.08 0.94
CA SER A 71 5.31 -9.18 2.32
C SER A 71 6.72 -9.77 2.35
N SER A 72 7.31 -9.88 3.55
CA SER A 72 8.60 -10.57 3.74
C SER A 72 8.53 -12.07 3.43
N ASN A 73 7.35 -12.68 3.56
CA ASN A 73 7.16 -14.12 3.32
C ASN A 73 6.89 -14.44 1.85
N SER A 74 6.29 -13.49 1.10
CA SER A 74 6.05 -13.69 -0.32
C SER A 74 7.29 -13.48 -1.19
N ILE A 75 8.42 -13.01 -0.62
CA ILE A 75 9.69 -12.85 -1.32
C ILE A 75 10.73 -13.83 -0.78
N LEU A 76 11.09 -14.82 -1.61
CA LEU A 76 12.09 -15.83 -1.26
C LEU A 76 13.42 -15.63 -1.98
N ILE A 77 14.49 -16.15 -1.37
CA ILE A 77 15.82 -16.24 -1.95
C ILE A 77 16.05 -17.67 -2.45
N THR A 78 16.38 -17.86 -3.73
CA THR A 78 16.61 -19.21 -4.29
C THR A 78 17.74 -19.96 -3.58
N LEU A 79 17.53 -21.23 -3.26
CA LEU A 79 18.53 -22.17 -2.72
C LEU A 79 19.16 -23.00 -3.84
N ASP A 80 19.71 -22.35 -4.87
CA ASP A 80 20.43 -23.06 -5.91
C ASP A 80 21.93 -23.09 -5.59
N ALA A 81 22.39 -24.21 -5.03
CA ALA A 81 23.79 -24.41 -4.68
C ALA A 81 24.74 -24.40 -5.90
N SER A 82 24.19 -24.53 -7.12
CA SER A 82 24.97 -24.45 -8.36
C SER A 82 25.15 -23.03 -8.87
N LYS A 83 24.39 -22.06 -8.36
CA LYS A 83 24.49 -20.65 -8.77
C LYS A 83 25.35 -19.87 -7.78
N GLU A 84 26.34 -19.16 -8.32
CA GLU A 84 27.18 -18.23 -7.53
C GLU A 84 26.34 -17.09 -6.91
N ARG A 85 25.25 -16.69 -7.58
CA ARG A 85 24.32 -15.66 -7.12
C ARG A 85 22.92 -16.22 -6.94
N ARG A 86 22.39 -16.10 -5.72
CA ARG A 86 20.99 -16.38 -5.42
C ARG A 86 20.11 -15.28 -6.00
N ARG A 87 18.91 -15.64 -6.43
CA ARG A 87 17.92 -14.75 -7.05
C ARG A 87 16.67 -14.65 -6.16
N GLY A 88 15.88 -13.61 -6.37
CA GLY A 88 14.57 -13.46 -5.74
C GLY A 88 13.47 -14.24 -6.46
N LEU A 89 12.46 -14.64 -5.70
CA LEU A 89 11.21 -15.23 -6.18
C LEU A 89 10.04 -14.52 -5.49
N LEU A 90 9.03 -14.11 -6.25
CA LEU A 90 7.75 -13.64 -5.72
C LEU A 90 6.73 -14.78 -5.76
N ILE A 91 6.27 -15.21 -4.59
CA ILE A 91 5.33 -16.33 -4.38
C ILE A 91 4.02 -15.82 -3.76
N ASP A 92 3.13 -16.72 -3.31
CA ASP A 92 1.89 -16.38 -2.58
C ASP A 92 0.88 -15.50 -3.34
N TRP A 93 0.64 -15.88 -4.59
CA TRP A 93 -0.38 -15.29 -5.47
C TRP A 93 -1.83 -15.66 -5.11
N GLU A 94 -2.10 -16.16 -3.91
CA GLU A 94 -3.45 -16.59 -3.50
C GLU A 94 -4.43 -15.42 -3.34
N MET A 95 -3.91 -14.24 -3.00
CA MET A 95 -4.67 -12.99 -2.88
C MET A 95 -4.73 -12.21 -4.20
N ALA A 96 -4.10 -12.74 -5.25
CA ALA A 96 -3.97 -12.05 -6.52
C ALA A 96 -5.33 -11.80 -7.17
N LYS A 97 -5.45 -10.70 -7.91
CA LYS A 97 -6.70 -10.33 -8.57
C LYS A 97 -6.46 -9.77 -9.96
N ASP A 98 -7.28 -10.20 -10.91
CA ASP A 98 -7.36 -9.58 -12.24
C ASP A 98 -7.92 -8.15 -12.11
N MET A 99 -7.19 -7.18 -12.64
CA MET A 99 -7.55 -5.76 -12.60
C MET A 99 -8.84 -5.46 -13.37
N HIS A 100 -9.23 -6.32 -14.32
CA HIS A 100 -10.48 -6.20 -15.09
C HIS A 100 -11.67 -6.90 -14.44
N ASP A 101 -11.46 -7.65 -13.36
CA ASP A 101 -12.55 -8.37 -12.69
C ASP A 101 -13.40 -7.41 -11.84
N GLU A 102 -14.49 -6.94 -12.46
CA GLU A 102 -15.58 -6.17 -11.84
C GLU A 102 -16.43 -6.99 -10.86
N GLY A 103 -16.12 -8.28 -10.67
CA GLY A 103 -16.82 -9.19 -9.78
C GLY A 103 -17.12 -8.57 -8.42
N LEU A 104 -18.43 -8.56 -8.11
CA LEU A 104 -19.13 -8.04 -6.93
C LEU A 104 -18.21 -7.36 -5.93
N MET A 105 -18.41 -6.05 -5.74
CA MET A 105 -17.85 -5.20 -4.68
C MET A 105 -17.85 -5.86 -3.30
N GLU A 106 -17.02 -6.87 -3.07
CA GLU A 106 -16.56 -7.25 -1.76
C GLU A 106 -15.81 -6.03 -1.29
N ARG A 107 -16.44 -5.31 -0.33
CA ARG A 107 -15.77 -4.24 0.42
C ARG A 107 -14.36 -4.74 0.68
N PRO A 108 -13.30 -4.00 0.29
CA PRO A 108 -11.94 -4.47 0.47
C PRO A 108 -11.81 -4.92 1.91
N SER A 109 -11.76 -6.24 2.14
CA SER A 109 -11.23 -6.74 3.39
C SER A 109 -9.82 -6.18 3.43
N ILE A 110 -9.38 -5.70 4.58
CA ILE A 110 -7.97 -5.42 4.76
C ILE A 110 -7.29 -6.79 4.60
N THR A 111 -6.75 -7.02 3.41
CA THR A 111 -6.08 -8.25 3.02
C THR A 111 -4.60 -7.95 3.01
N GLY A 112 -3.83 -8.87 3.55
CA GLY A 112 -2.39 -8.86 3.51
C GLY A 112 -1.71 -8.38 4.78
N THR A 113 -0.38 -8.43 4.74
CA THR A 113 0.46 -8.18 5.91
C THR A 113 0.50 -6.69 6.24
N LEU A 114 -0.23 -6.27 7.29
CA LEU A 114 -0.39 -4.88 7.75
C LEU A 114 0.94 -4.09 7.82
N MET A 115 2.01 -4.77 8.21
CA MET A 115 3.37 -4.23 8.32
C MET A 115 3.86 -3.65 6.99
N PHE A 116 3.55 -4.30 5.88
CA PHE A 116 4.03 -3.96 4.54
C PHE A 116 2.95 -3.33 3.66
N MET A 117 1.67 -3.42 4.04
CA MET A 117 0.57 -2.82 3.29
C MET A 117 0.78 -1.31 3.03
N ALA A 118 0.50 -0.85 1.80
CA ALA A 118 0.56 0.56 1.42
C ALA A 118 -0.33 1.45 2.30
N ILE A 119 0.12 2.68 2.59
CA ILE A 119 -0.59 3.61 3.49
C ILE A 119 -2.02 3.88 3.00
N ALA A 120 -2.19 4.08 1.68
CA ALA A 120 -3.48 4.40 1.07
C ALA A 120 -4.53 3.29 1.25
N LEU A 121 -4.12 2.02 1.32
CA LEU A 121 -5.02 0.88 1.46
C LEU A 121 -5.80 0.88 2.79
N ASN A 122 -5.35 1.64 3.81
CA ASN A 122 -6.10 1.82 5.06
C ASN A 122 -7.48 2.43 4.86
N ASN A 123 -7.64 3.29 3.86
CA ASN A 123 -8.92 3.93 3.52
C ASN A 123 -9.76 3.08 2.56
N ARG A 124 -9.33 1.83 2.30
CA ARG A 124 -9.96 0.87 1.39
C ARG A 124 -10.19 1.38 -0.05
N PRO A 125 -9.24 2.09 -0.68
CA PRO A 125 -9.29 2.27 -2.13
C PRO A 125 -9.16 0.91 -2.83
N LEU A 126 -9.52 0.88 -4.11
CA LEU A 126 -9.18 -0.25 -4.97
C LEU A 126 -7.66 -0.42 -5.01
N HIS A 127 -7.21 -1.66 -4.87
CA HIS A 127 -5.79 -1.99 -5.01
C HIS A 127 -5.32 -1.70 -6.43
N GLN A 128 -4.06 -1.26 -6.59
CA GLN A 128 -3.47 -0.77 -7.83
C GLN A 128 -1.98 -1.17 -7.83
N PRO A 129 -1.31 -1.24 -9.00
CA PRO A 129 0.06 -1.76 -9.06
C PRO A 129 1.06 -1.03 -8.15
N TRP A 130 0.91 0.29 -8.02
CA TRP A 130 1.79 1.11 -7.19
C TRP A 130 1.68 0.79 -5.68
N HIS A 131 0.57 0.20 -5.23
CA HIS A 131 0.42 -0.24 -3.85
C HIS A 131 1.31 -1.46 -3.55
N ASP A 132 1.39 -2.43 -4.47
CA ASP A 132 2.31 -3.57 -4.36
C ASP A 132 3.78 -3.10 -4.39
N LEU A 133 4.11 -2.10 -5.21
CA LEU A 133 5.44 -1.46 -5.21
C LEU A 133 5.75 -0.72 -3.90
N GLU A 134 4.79 -0.01 -3.31
CA GLU A 134 4.96 0.59 -1.98
C GLU A 134 5.17 -0.50 -0.92
N SER A 135 4.49 -1.64 -1.03
CA SER A 135 4.73 -2.78 -0.15
C SER A 135 6.15 -3.35 -0.30
N MET A 136 6.69 -3.45 -1.51
CA MET A 136 8.11 -3.81 -1.72
C MET A 136 9.05 -2.78 -1.09
N PHE A 137 8.74 -1.48 -1.16
CA PHE A 137 9.50 -0.44 -0.46
C PHE A 137 9.50 -0.67 1.06
N TRP A 138 8.35 -0.97 1.66
CA TRP A 138 8.27 -1.23 3.10
C TRP A 138 9.06 -2.48 3.50
N VAL A 139 9.04 -3.55 2.69
CA VAL A 139 9.89 -4.74 2.90
C VAL A 139 11.37 -4.35 2.85
N LEU A 140 11.80 -3.69 1.77
CA LEU A 140 13.18 -3.24 1.61
C LEU A 140 13.65 -2.36 2.77
N PHE A 141 12.81 -1.42 3.20
CA PHE A 141 13.11 -0.50 4.28
C PHE A 141 13.21 -1.26 5.62
N TYR A 142 12.25 -2.13 5.93
CA TYR A 142 12.28 -2.96 7.13
C TYR A 142 13.55 -3.81 7.20
N PHE A 143 13.88 -4.54 6.13
CA PHE A 143 15.09 -5.39 6.09
C PHE A 143 16.38 -4.57 6.15
N THR A 144 16.40 -3.36 5.61
CA THR A 144 17.52 -2.43 5.80
C THR A 144 17.71 -2.11 7.27
N LEU A 145 16.65 -1.67 7.95
CA LEU A 145 16.70 -1.36 9.39
C LEU A 145 16.96 -2.58 10.26
N ARG A 146 16.53 -3.78 9.85
CA ARG A 146 16.58 -5.00 10.63
C ARG A 146 17.87 -5.79 10.48
N HIS A 147 18.43 -5.83 9.27
CA HIS A 147 19.54 -6.72 8.93
C HIS A 147 20.79 -6.02 8.43
N VAL A 148 20.75 -4.76 7.96
CA VAL A 148 21.97 -4.14 7.42
C VAL A 148 22.80 -3.52 8.55
N TYR A 149 24.11 -3.84 8.59
CA TYR A 149 25.05 -3.23 9.53
C TYR A 149 25.33 -1.76 9.17
N GLY A 150 25.70 -0.95 10.17
CA GLY A 150 26.17 0.43 9.92
C GLY A 150 25.06 1.45 9.64
N VAL A 151 23.79 1.06 9.63
CA VAL A 151 22.66 1.96 9.36
C VAL A 151 22.56 3.02 10.45
N VAL A 152 22.54 4.29 10.04
CA VAL A 152 22.18 5.43 10.88
C VAL A 152 20.69 5.74 10.69
N PHE A 153 19.98 5.95 11.79
CA PHE A 153 18.56 6.31 11.80
C PHE A 153 18.36 7.48 12.78
N ASP A 154 17.76 8.56 12.28
CA ASP A 154 17.55 9.79 13.06
C ASP A 154 18.85 10.36 13.69
N GLY A 155 19.93 10.34 12.91
CA GLY A 155 21.24 10.86 13.33
C GLY A 155 22.08 9.92 14.20
N GLU A 156 21.54 8.76 14.62
CA GLU A 156 22.22 7.81 15.50
C GLU A 156 22.43 6.44 14.84
N LEU A 157 23.54 5.77 15.15
CA LEU A 157 23.82 4.41 14.66
C LEU A 157 22.84 3.38 15.27
N LEU A 158 22.26 2.52 14.44
CA LEU A 158 21.38 1.44 14.88
C LEU A 158 22.15 0.28 15.51
N SER A 159 22.36 0.35 16.83
CA SER A 159 22.72 -0.77 17.72
C SER A 159 21.54 -1.74 17.95
N GLY A 160 21.76 -2.89 18.61
CA GLY A 160 20.72 -3.90 18.88
C GLY A 160 19.45 -3.33 19.55
N GLU A 161 19.60 -2.75 20.75
CA GLU A 161 18.48 -2.19 21.51
C GLU A 161 17.76 -1.03 20.78
N ARG A 162 18.52 -0.13 20.13
CA ARG A 162 17.95 0.96 19.33
C ARG A 162 17.20 0.43 18.11
N ARG A 163 17.73 -0.59 17.43
CA ARG A 163 17.11 -1.24 16.29
C ARG A 163 15.78 -1.86 16.68
N LYS A 164 15.74 -2.58 17.81
CA LYS A 164 14.50 -3.12 18.38
C LYS A 164 13.47 -2.00 18.63
N SER A 165 13.87 -0.95 19.34
CA SER A 165 12.98 0.18 19.65
C SER A 165 12.42 0.88 18.40
N VAL A 166 13.24 1.11 17.38
CA VAL A 166 12.79 1.71 16.10
C VAL A 166 11.80 0.78 15.40
N LEU A 167 12.11 -0.51 15.31
CA LEU A 167 11.22 -1.47 14.66
C LEU A 167 9.88 -1.60 15.41
N GLU A 168 9.90 -1.66 16.74
CA GLU A 168 8.68 -1.69 17.55
C GLU A 168 7.86 -0.40 17.42
N SER A 169 8.51 0.75 17.25
CA SER A 169 7.81 2.04 17.13
C SER A 169 7.02 2.15 15.82
N PHE A 170 7.51 1.57 14.73
CA PHE A 170 6.92 1.74 13.39
C PHE A 170 6.27 0.48 12.82
N PHE A 171 6.65 -0.72 13.29
CA PHE A 171 6.24 -2.00 12.70
C PHE A 171 5.58 -2.97 13.69
N ASN A 172 5.33 -2.58 14.95
CA ASN A 172 4.61 -3.43 15.93
C ASN A 172 3.09 -3.51 15.63
N TYR A 173 2.57 -4.74 15.58
CA TYR A 173 1.17 -5.09 15.29
C TYR A 173 0.10 -4.37 16.10
N ASP A 174 0.32 -4.12 17.39
CA ASP A 174 -0.69 -3.47 18.24
C ASP A 174 -0.97 -2.02 17.79
N TYR A 175 0.01 -1.37 17.17
CA TYR A 175 -0.14 -0.05 16.55
C TYR A 175 -0.63 -0.11 15.10
N LEU A 176 -0.60 -1.29 14.45
CA LEU A 176 -0.99 -1.44 13.03
C LEU A 176 -2.52 -1.39 12.80
N ARG A 177 -3.33 -1.08 13.82
CA ARG A 177 -4.75 -0.69 13.59
C ARG A 177 -4.91 0.79 13.18
N SER A 178 -3.88 1.62 13.33
CA SER A 178 -3.87 3.06 12.97
C SER A 178 -2.80 3.43 11.94
N LEU A 179 -2.30 2.44 11.18
CA LEU A 179 -1.17 2.41 10.22
C LEU A 179 -0.83 3.67 9.43
N SER A 180 -1.81 4.48 9.02
CA SER A 180 -1.53 5.58 8.10
C SER A 180 -0.66 6.66 8.75
N LEU A 181 -0.79 6.88 10.05
CA LEU A 181 -0.05 7.96 10.73
C LEU A 181 1.43 7.59 10.96
N PRO A 182 1.79 6.47 11.61
CA PRO A 182 3.20 6.16 11.88
C PRO A 182 4.04 6.01 10.60
N LYS A 183 3.49 5.41 9.55
CA LYS A 183 4.18 5.28 8.26
C LYS A 183 4.32 6.63 7.54
N LYS A 184 3.35 7.52 7.63
CA LYS A 184 3.48 8.90 7.10
C LYS A 184 4.55 9.68 7.86
N ASP A 185 4.59 9.55 9.19
CA ASP A 185 5.62 10.18 10.02
C ASP A 185 7.01 9.62 9.67
N LEU A 186 7.12 8.32 9.42
CA LEU A 186 8.35 7.67 8.98
C LEU A 186 8.79 8.11 7.58
N LEU A 187 7.85 8.30 6.65
CA LEU A 187 8.14 8.93 5.37
C LEU A 187 8.69 10.33 5.59
N GLN A 188 8.12 11.13 6.50
CA GLN A 188 8.56 12.51 6.79
C GLN A 188 9.87 12.60 7.59
N ALA A 189 10.21 11.56 8.36
CA ALA A 189 11.44 11.53 9.13
C ALA A 189 12.65 11.70 8.22
N THR A 190 13.63 12.50 8.65
CA THR A 190 14.92 12.71 7.99
C THR A 190 15.80 11.46 8.11
N THR A 191 15.31 10.35 7.55
CA THR A 191 15.99 9.06 7.52
C THR A 191 17.19 9.22 6.60
N THR A 192 18.35 9.50 7.19
CA THR A 192 19.61 9.44 6.47
C THR A 192 20.24 8.11 6.81
N VAL A 193 20.04 7.11 5.94
CA VAL A 193 20.78 5.84 6.00
C VAL A 193 22.23 6.14 5.61
N LEU A 194 22.99 6.72 6.54
CA LEU A 194 24.42 6.96 6.37
C LEU A 194 25.19 5.65 6.59
N ASN A 195 26.29 5.49 5.86
CA ASN A 195 27.18 4.31 5.77
C ASN A 195 26.71 3.11 4.95
N CYS A 196 25.62 3.22 4.19
CA CYS A 196 25.41 2.38 3.01
C CYS A 196 25.02 3.26 1.83
N HIS A 197 26.01 3.67 1.01
CA HIS A 197 25.78 4.50 -0.18
C HIS A 197 24.72 3.92 -1.12
N LEU A 198 24.58 2.58 -1.10
CA LEU A 198 23.63 1.79 -1.85
C LEU A 198 22.17 2.12 -1.50
N PHE A 199 21.85 2.24 -0.20
CA PHE A 199 20.48 2.49 0.26
C PHE A 199 20.12 3.97 0.38
N SER A 200 21.10 4.86 0.57
CA SER A 200 20.82 6.29 0.74
C SER A 200 20.09 6.86 -0.47
N GLY A 201 20.59 6.64 -1.69
CA GLY A 201 19.93 7.13 -2.91
C GLY A 201 18.65 6.38 -3.25
N LEU A 202 18.66 5.05 -3.11
CA LEU A 202 17.52 4.17 -3.38
C LEU A 202 16.31 4.51 -2.51
N LEU A 203 16.48 4.47 -1.19
CA LEU A 203 15.40 4.72 -0.24
C LEU A 203 14.95 6.18 -0.28
N GLN A 204 15.88 7.12 -0.47
CA GLN A 204 15.55 8.54 -0.58
C GLN A 204 14.67 8.81 -1.80
N GLY A 205 15.07 8.34 -3.00
CA GLY A 205 14.32 8.60 -4.23
C GLY A 205 12.90 8.02 -4.18
N ILE A 206 12.76 6.77 -3.73
CA ILE A 206 11.45 6.14 -3.57
C ILE A 206 10.62 6.83 -2.48
N ARG A 207 11.22 7.19 -1.34
CA ARG A 207 10.55 7.92 -0.26
C ARG A 207 10.03 9.28 -0.73
N GLU A 208 10.85 10.06 -1.44
CA GLU A 208 10.45 11.38 -1.96
C GLU A 208 9.29 11.27 -2.95
N ARG A 209 9.29 10.23 -3.81
CA ARG A 209 8.16 9.91 -4.69
C ARG A 209 6.88 9.61 -3.90
N LEU A 210 6.97 8.74 -2.88
CA LEU A 210 5.83 8.41 -2.02
C LEU A 210 5.35 9.62 -1.20
N GLN A 211 6.26 10.41 -0.64
CA GLN A 211 5.93 11.65 0.08
C GLN A 211 5.15 12.61 -0.81
N SER A 212 5.60 12.81 -2.05
CA SER A 212 4.92 13.67 -3.02
C SER A 212 3.51 13.15 -3.32
N ALA A 213 3.36 11.85 -3.57
CA ALA A 213 2.06 11.21 -3.80
C ALA A 213 1.12 11.37 -2.58
N TYR A 214 1.61 11.15 -1.36
CA TYR A 214 0.79 11.28 -0.15
C TYR A 214 0.44 12.72 0.23
N ALA A 215 1.35 13.67 0.01
CA ALA A 215 1.05 15.09 0.14
C ALA A 215 -0.08 15.50 -0.82
N TRP A 216 -0.07 14.93 -2.02
CA TRP A 216 -1.12 15.13 -2.99
C TRP A 216 -2.46 14.49 -2.57
N PHE A 217 -2.48 13.25 -2.06
CA PHE A 217 -3.69 12.62 -1.51
C PHE A 217 -4.30 13.45 -0.35
N ASP A 218 -3.46 14.02 0.52
CA ASP A 218 -3.88 14.89 1.62
C ASP A 218 -4.47 16.21 1.12
N MET A 219 -3.91 16.75 0.02
CA MET A 219 -4.47 17.90 -0.67
C MET A 219 -5.84 17.61 -1.27
N LEU A 220 -6.01 16.49 -1.97
CA LEU A 220 -7.31 16.06 -2.48
C LEU A 220 -8.33 15.88 -1.36
N SER A 221 -7.95 15.22 -0.27
CA SER A 221 -8.82 15.01 0.89
C SER A 221 -9.27 16.35 1.50
N SER A 222 -8.37 17.34 1.52
CA SER A 222 -8.66 18.70 1.98
C SER A 222 -9.60 19.43 1.01
N LEU A 223 -9.38 19.27 -0.29
CA LEU A 223 -10.26 19.79 -1.33
C LEU A 223 -11.66 19.20 -1.17
N GLU A 224 -11.78 17.89 -0.95
CA GLU A 224 -13.05 17.22 -0.75
C GLU A 224 -13.82 17.75 0.47
N LYS A 225 -13.13 17.98 1.59
CA LYS A 225 -13.73 18.60 2.78
C LYS A 225 -14.29 19.99 2.46
N ASN A 226 -13.55 20.80 1.71
CA ASN A 226 -13.99 22.13 1.29
C ASN A 226 -15.24 22.07 0.39
N PHE A 227 -15.28 21.11 -0.55
CA PHE A 227 -16.47 20.87 -1.36
C PHE A 227 -17.66 20.42 -0.52
N LYS A 228 -17.47 19.49 0.41
CA LYS A 228 -18.53 19.03 1.32
C LYS A 228 -19.07 20.19 2.17
N SER A 229 -18.22 21.11 2.64
CA SER A 229 -18.68 22.29 3.40
C SER A 229 -19.49 23.28 2.57
N CYS A 230 -19.15 23.50 1.29
CA CYS A 230 -19.90 24.39 0.41
C CYS A 230 -21.11 23.68 -0.25
N GLY A 231 -21.10 22.35 -0.30
CA GLY A 231 -22.09 21.50 -0.98
C GLY A 231 -23.54 21.76 -0.60
N ALA A 232 -23.80 22.10 0.67
CA ALA A 232 -25.15 22.43 1.13
C ALA A 232 -25.72 23.69 0.43
N ASN A 233 -24.88 24.70 0.19
CA ASN A 233 -25.27 25.94 -0.49
C ASN A 233 -25.55 25.67 -1.98
N PHE A 234 -24.80 24.74 -2.59
CA PHE A 234 -25.01 24.34 -3.99
C PHE A 234 -26.28 23.50 -4.19
N ARG A 235 -26.57 22.51 -3.33
CA ARG A 235 -27.79 21.70 -3.40
C ARG A 235 -29.06 22.55 -3.25
N ALA A 236 -29.02 23.59 -2.41
CA ALA A 236 -30.12 24.54 -2.28
C ALA A 236 -30.33 25.42 -3.53
N SER A 237 -29.28 25.55 -4.35
CA SER A 237 -29.26 26.43 -5.52
C SER A 237 -29.52 25.69 -6.84
N ASN A 238 -29.17 24.40 -6.92
CA ASN A 238 -29.27 23.57 -8.12
C ASN A 238 -29.64 22.11 -7.80
N ASN A 239 -30.70 21.58 -8.42
CA ASN A 239 -31.19 20.19 -8.26
C ASN A 239 -30.32 19.12 -8.96
N GLN A 240 -29.27 19.51 -9.70
CA GLN A 240 -28.41 18.58 -10.45
C GLN A 240 -27.02 18.35 -9.85
N TYR A 241 -26.67 18.99 -8.73
CA TYR A 241 -25.36 18.81 -8.10
C TYR A 241 -25.23 17.41 -7.50
N GLN A 242 -24.29 16.61 -8.01
CA GLN A 242 -23.82 15.37 -7.38
C GLN A 242 -22.61 15.67 -6.48
N ASP A 243 -22.44 14.93 -5.38
CA ASP A 243 -21.34 15.15 -4.45
C ASP A 243 -20.07 14.38 -4.83
N LEU A 244 -18.95 14.82 -4.28
CA LEU A 244 -17.63 14.36 -4.67
C LEU A 244 -17.30 12.91 -4.37
N GLU A 245 -18.03 12.31 -3.46
CA GLU A 245 -17.97 10.90 -3.19
C GLU A 245 -18.43 10.09 -4.42
N LYS A 246 -19.60 10.41 -4.97
CA LYS A 246 -20.14 9.76 -6.18
C LYS A 246 -19.28 9.97 -7.41
N ASP A 247 -18.59 11.09 -7.47
CA ASP A 247 -17.82 11.46 -8.63
C ASP A 247 -16.43 10.83 -8.65
N VAL A 248 -15.84 10.65 -7.47
CA VAL A 248 -14.66 9.82 -7.28
C VAL A 248 -15.02 8.36 -7.56
N GLU A 249 -16.16 7.87 -7.05
CA GLU A 249 -16.68 6.53 -7.40
C GLU A 249 -16.92 6.38 -8.91
N ASN A 250 -17.53 7.36 -9.57
CA ASN A 250 -17.78 7.32 -11.02
C ASN A 250 -16.48 7.43 -11.84
N ALA A 251 -15.52 8.28 -11.46
CA ALA A 251 -14.22 8.35 -12.11
C ALA A 251 -13.47 7.02 -11.99
N HIS A 252 -13.62 6.37 -10.83
CA HIS A 252 -13.10 5.04 -10.58
C HIS A 252 -13.74 3.97 -11.48
N LEU A 253 -15.07 4.04 -11.69
CA LEU A 253 -15.83 3.12 -12.55
C LEU A 253 -15.61 3.37 -14.05
N VAL A 254 -15.38 4.62 -14.47
CA VAL A 254 -15.24 4.99 -15.90
C VAL A 254 -13.82 4.77 -16.43
N ALA A 255 -12.80 4.87 -15.59
CA ALA A 255 -11.41 4.83 -16.06
C ALA A 255 -10.95 3.44 -16.53
N GLY A 256 -11.48 2.34 -15.99
CA GLY A 256 -11.07 0.96 -16.33
C GLY A 256 -9.55 0.69 -16.22
N ARG A 257 -8.79 1.62 -15.62
CA ARG A 257 -7.33 1.70 -15.46
C ARG A 257 -7.03 2.62 -14.28
N SER A 258 -5.74 2.69 -13.90
CA SER A 258 -5.14 3.60 -12.91
C SER A 258 -5.86 4.96 -12.84
N ILE A 259 -6.17 5.42 -11.63
CA ILE A 259 -6.94 6.64 -11.39
C ILE A 259 -6.27 7.81 -12.14
N ASP A 260 -6.95 8.35 -13.15
CA ASP A 260 -6.52 9.58 -13.83
C ASP A 260 -7.00 10.79 -13.01
N LEU A 261 -6.05 11.36 -12.30
CA LEU A 261 -6.28 12.40 -11.31
C LEU A 261 -6.43 13.77 -11.95
N GLU A 262 -5.83 13.97 -13.13
CA GLU A 262 -6.09 15.15 -13.94
C GLU A 262 -7.55 15.15 -14.41
N ALA A 263 -8.09 13.99 -14.79
CA ALA A 263 -9.49 13.87 -15.17
C ALA A 263 -10.46 14.25 -14.03
N ILE A 264 -10.15 13.91 -12.77
CA ILE A 264 -10.96 14.33 -11.61
C ILE A 264 -10.94 15.85 -11.44
N VAL A 265 -9.77 16.48 -11.57
CA VAL A 265 -9.62 17.94 -11.47
C VAL A 265 -10.35 18.64 -12.62
N ASP A 266 -10.17 18.18 -13.85
CA ASP A 266 -10.81 18.74 -15.04
C ASP A 266 -12.34 18.68 -14.96
N TRP A 267 -12.85 17.52 -14.55
CA TRP A 267 -14.28 17.33 -14.37
C TRP A 267 -14.86 18.28 -13.30
N ARG A 268 -14.08 18.57 -12.26
CA ARG A 268 -14.45 19.55 -11.23
C ARG A 268 -14.38 21.00 -11.65
N GLU A 269 -13.36 21.36 -12.41
CA GLU A 269 -13.27 22.70 -12.97
C GLU A 269 -14.46 22.99 -13.89
N ALA A 270 -14.88 22.01 -14.70
CA ALA A 270 -16.06 22.12 -15.54
C ALA A 270 -17.34 22.36 -14.73
N GLU A 271 -17.52 21.68 -13.60
CA GLU A 271 -18.70 21.85 -12.76
C GLU A 271 -18.70 23.22 -12.03
N ILE A 272 -17.55 23.66 -11.51
CA ILE A 272 -17.43 25.00 -10.92
C ILE A 272 -17.74 26.08 -11.96
N MET A 273 -17.28 25.92 -13.21
CA MET A 273 -17.58 26.86 -14.30
C MET A 273 -19.07 26.99 -14.57
N ARG A 274 -19.85 25.90 -14.46
CA ARG A 274 -21.32 25.94 -14.62
C ARG A 274 -22.03 26.73 -13.51
N LEU A 275 -21.48 26.72 -12.31
CA LEU A 275 -22.06 27.39 -11.14
C LEU A 275 -21.68 28.88 -11.01
N LYS A 276 -20.72 29.37 -11.81
CA LYS A 276 -20.24 30.78 -11.78
C LYS A 276 -21.33 31.83 -12.03
N THR A 277 -22.44 31.45 -12.66
CA THR A 277 -23.53 32.37 -12.99
C THR A 277 -24.53 32.59 -11.85
N ASP A 278 -24.46 31.82 -10.76
CA ASP A 278 -25.38 31.95 -9.62
C ASP A 278 -24.81 32.88 -8.53
N PRO A 279 -25.40 34.07 -8.31
CA PRO A 279 -24.93 35.02 -7.31
C PRO A 279 -24.99 34.48 -5.87
N ARG A 280 -25.87 33.51 -5.57
CA ARG A 280 -26.07 32.97 -4.22
C ARG A 280 -24.87 32.19 -3.70
N VAL A 281 -24.07 31.65 -4.63
CA VAL A 281 -22.90 30.80 -4.32
C VAL A 281 -21.60 31.38 -4.89
N ALA A 282 -21.60 32.62 -5.38
CA ALA A 282 -20.45 33.24 -6.05
C ALA A 282 -19.18 33.25 -5.19
N THR A 283 -19.30 33.48 -3.88
CA THR A 283 -18.17 33.45 -2.93
C THR A 283 -17.59 32.05 -2.79
N ASP A 284 -18.44 31.02 -2.67
CA ASP A 284 -18.05 29.62 -2.56
C ASP A 284 -17.38 29.13 -3.86
N VAL A 285 -17.96 29.49 -5.02
CA VAL A 285 -17.41 29.21 -6.35
C VAL A 285 -16.02 29.82 -6.52
N ALA A 286 -15.84 31.09 -6.13
CA ALA A 286 -14.56 31.75 -6.21
C ALA A 286 -13.51 31.13 -5.26
N TYR A 287 -13.93 30.72 -4.06
CA TYR A 287 -13.07 30.03 -3.11
C TYR A 287 -12.61 28.66 -3.63
N LEU A 288 -13.54 27.81 -4.04
CA LEU A 288 -13.24 26.47 -4.56
C LEU A 288 -12.44 26.51 -5.86
N GLY A 289 -12.72 27.48 -6.75
CA GLY A 289 -11.92 27.70 -7.96
C GLY A 289 -10.46 28.01 -7.66
N ARG A 290 -10.17 28.77 -6.58
CA ARG A 290 -8.78 29.00 -6.13
C ARG A 290 -8.15 27.74 -5.54
N GLN A 291 -8.91 26.90 -4.83
CA GLN A 291 -8.39 25.64 -4.29
C GLN A 291 -8.06 24.65 -5.42
N LEU A 292 -8.93 24.51 -6.42
CA LEU A 292 -8.68 23.68 -7.61
C LEU A 292 -7.46 24.16 -8.40
N ALA A 293 -7.35 25.46 -8.66
CA ALA A 293 -6.19 26.00 -9.39
C ALA A 293 -4.87 25.71 -8.67
N ARG A 294 -4.86 25.76 -7.34
CA ARG A 294 -3.70 25.34 -6.52
C ARG A 294 -3.46 23.85 -6.60
N ALA A 295 -4.51 23.03 -6.57
CA ALA A 295 -4.39 21.58 -6.71
C ALA A 295 -3.79 21.19 -8.06
N ARG A 296 -4.25 21.81 -9.14
CA ARG A 296 -3.76 21.56 -10.49
C ARG A 296 -2.26 21.82 -10.62
N LEU A 297 -1.76 22.93 -10.06
CA LEU A 297 -0.33 23.25 -10.04
C LEU A 297 0.52 22.22 -9.29
N ASN A 298 -0.04 21.57 -8.26
CA ASN A 298 0.67 20.54 -7.49
C ASN A 298 0.53 19.13 -8.12
N ILE A 299 -0.45 18.92 -9.00
CA ILE A 299 -0.76 17.62 -9.62
C ILE A 299 0.06 17.37 -10.87
N THR A 300 0.28 18.40 -11.69
CA THR A 300 0.95 18.27 -12.98
C THR A 300 2.37 17.69 -12.89
N ASP A 301 3.01 17.75 -11.71
CA ASP A 301 4.33 17.18 -11.45
C ASP A 301 4.29 15.93 -10.55
N ALA A 302 3.11 15.56 -10.03
CA ALA A 302 2.96 14.41 -9.13
C ALA A 302 2.90 13.12 -9.95
N GLN A 303 3.79 12.19 -9.65
CA GLN A 303 3.80 10.85 -10.25
C GLN A 303 3.64 9.83 -9.14
N LEU A 304 2.77 8.83 -9.37
CA LEU A 304 2.73 7.65 -8.51
C LEU A 304 4.00 6.83 -8.70
N LEU A 305 4.23 5.90 -7.79
CA LEU A 305 5.31 4.94 -7.94
C LEU A 305 4.99 3.99 -9.11
N ASP A 306 5.89 3.90 -10.07
CA ASP A 306 5.79 2.99 -11.21
C ASP A 306 7.00 2.05 -11.29
N HIS A 307 6.86 1.01 -12.09
CA HIS A 307 7.86 -0.04 -12.27
C HIS A 307 9.20 0.53 -12.79
N ASP A 308 9.17 1.37 -13.81
CA ASP A 308 10.36 1.98 -14.40
C ASP A 308 11.17 2.78 -13.37
N PHE A 309 10.50 3.63 -12.59
CA PHE A 309 11.12 4.43 -11.55
C PHE A 309 11.70 3.55 -10.45
N PHE A 310 10.94 2.56 -9.96
CA PHE A 310 11.38 1.68 -8.88
C PHE A 310 12.59 0.85 -9.32
N ARG A 311 12.51 0.22 -10.49
CA ARG A 311 13.59 -0.55 -11.10
C ARG A 311 14.84 0.26 -11.33
N LEU A 312 14.70 1.49 -11.83
CA LEU A 312 15.82 2.39 -12.06
C LEU A 312 16.61 2.63 -10.77
N HIS A 313 15.92 2.87 -9.65
CA HIS A 313 16.58 3.11 -8.37
C HIS A 313 17.25 1.84 -7.83
N LEU A 314 16.62 0.66 -7.96
CA LEU A 314 17.22 -0.61 -7.55
C LEU A 314 18.50 -0.91 -8.36
N LYS A 315 18.45 -0.74 -9.69
CA LYS A 315 19.61 -0.93 -10.57
C LYS A 315 20.73 0.05 -10.25
N ALA A 316 20.40 1.33 -10.09
CA ALA A 316 21.37 2.35 -9.70
C ALA A 316 22.05 2.01 -8.36
N ALA A 317 21.32 1.43 -7.41
CA ALA A 317 21.89 0.95 -6.15
C ALA A 317 22.85 -0.23 -6.36
N LEU A 318 22.48 -1.22 -7.18
CA LEU A 318 23.36 -2.36 -7.48
C LEU A 318 24.67 -1.93 -8.18
N ASP A 319 24.57 -0.91 -9.05
CA ASP A 319 25.71 -0.31 -9.74
C ASP A 319 26.56 0.58 -8.80
N ALA A 320 25.94 1.18 -7.79
CA ALA A 320 26.59 2.08 -6.83
C ALA A 320 27.13 1.35 -5.59
N GLY A 321 28.46 1.27 -5.49
CA GLY A 321 29.15 1.12 -4.21
C GLY A 321 29.48 -0.29 -3.74
N GLU A 322 30.01 -0.33 -2.51
CA GLU A 322 30.50 -1.52 -1.82
C GLU A 322 29.37 -2.27 -1.10
N GLU A 323 29.46 -3.59 -1.06
CA GLU A 323 28.51 -4.44 -0.33
C GLU A 323 28.68 -4.28 1.19
N THR A 324 27.56 -4.23 1.91
CA THR A 324 27.56 -4.21 3.37
C THR A 324 27.01 -5.53 3.87
N ARG A 325 27.69 -6.17 4.81
CA ARG A 325 27.22 -7.44 5.39
C ARG A 325 25.86 -7.26 6.08
N CYS A 326 25.07 -8.31 6.04
CA CYS A 326 23.82 -8.40 6.79
C CYS A 326 24.00 -9.22 8.09
N ILE A 327 23.16 -8.92 9.07
CA ILE A 327 23.04 -9.62 10.35
C ILE A 327 22.36 -10.97 10.07
N PRO A 328 23.02 -12.10 10.36
CA PRO A 328 22.44 -13.41 10.17
C PRO A 328 21.27 -13.64 11.15
N PRO A 329 20.28 -14.46 10.76
CA PRO A 329 19.06 -14.68 11.56
C PRO A 329 19.31 -15.35 12.93
N HIS A 330 20.46 -15.98 13.12
CA HIS A 330 20.87 -16.62 14.38
C HIS A 330 22.08 -15.95 15.03
N SER A 331 22.28 -14.65 14.77
CA SER A 331 23.31 -13.90 15.49
C SER A 331 23.05 -13.99 16.99
N PRO A 332 24.07 -14.15 17.85
CA PRO A 332 23.91 -14.28 19.30
C PRO A 332 23.39 -13.01 20.00
N ASP A 333 22.89 -12.03 19.25
CA ASP A 333 22.23 -10.83 19.75
C ASP A 333 20.74 -11.17 19.99
N PRO A 334 20.31 -11.45 21.24
CA PRO A 334 19.02 -12.08 21.55
C PRO A 334 17.80 -11.16 21.35
N GLU A 335 18.01 -9.92 20.90
CA GLU A 335 17.02 -8.84 21.02
C GLU A 335 16.12 -8.66 19.79
N LEU A 336 16.33 -9.47 18.76
CA LEU A 336 15.79 -9.22 17.42
C LEU A 336 14.74 -10.26 16.97
N ASP A 337 14.60 -11.39 17.66
CA ASP A 337 13.76 -12.52 17.23
C ASP A 337 12.24 -12.35 17.47
N ASP A 338 11.81 -11.43 18.34
CA ASP A 338 10.40 -11.36 18.79
C ASP A 338 9.43 -10.62 17.84
N VAL A 339 9.93 -9.72 16.97
CA VAL A 339 9.07 -8.84 16.16
C VAL A 339 8.48 -9.53 14.94
N GLU A 340 9.15 -10.55 14.38
CA GLU A 340 8.64 -11.30 13.23
C GLU A 340 7.75 -12.47 13.70
N GLN A 341 8.15 -13.21 14.76
CA GLN A 341 7.46 -14.44 15.19
C GLN A 341 6.10 -14.21 15.87
N SER A 342 5.87 -13.06 16.51
CA SER A 342 4.59 -12.76 17.17
C SER A 342 3.45 -12.39 16.20
N HIS A 343 3.75 -12.25 14.91
CA HIS A 343 2.83 -11.75 13.88
C HIS A 343 2.66 -12.70 12.69
N LEU A 344 3.24 -13.92 12.79
CA LEU A 344 3.17 -15.02 11.81
C LEU A 344 2.06 -16.06 12.14
N ALA A 345 1.14 -15.76 13.06
CA ALA A 345 0.12 -16.70 13.56
C ALA A 345 -1.31 -16.34 13.14
#